data_AF-A0A3D4GU13-F1
#
_entry.id   AF-A0A3D4GU13-F1
#
_cell.length_a   1.000
_cell.length_b   1.000
_cell.length_c   1.000
_cell.angle_alpha   90.00
_cell.angle_beta   90.00
_cell.angle_gamma   90.00
#
_symmetry.space_group_name_H-M   'P 1'
#
loop_
_entity.id
_entity.type
_entity.pdbx_description
1 polymer ?
#
loop_
_entity_poly.entity_id
_entity_poly.type
_entity_poly.pdbx_seq_one_letter_code
_entity_poly.pdbx_strand_id
1 'polypeptide(L)'
;MTYSSMARFACITLAAIIIGCGKVEESPTGSSSPTSFGETGKLNLPRRGHTATLLFDGNVLVAGGSQGSTGGPDNRIATSEIYVPATGRFRVTGSLPEGRSDHVAALLQDGRVLL
;
A
#
# COMPACT_ATOMS: atom_id res chain seq x y z
N MET A 1 -41.60 2.47 0.95
CA MET A 1 -41.31 3.92 1.11
C MET A 1 -40.40 4.08 2.32
N THR A 2 -39.10 3.77 2.13
CA THR A 2 -37.95 4.71 2.19
C THR A 2 -37.62 5.22 3.61
N TYR A 3 -36.58 4.64 4.22
CA TYR A 3 -35.91 5.24 5.38
C TYR A 3 -34.69 6.04 4.91
N SER A 4 -34.84 7.36 4.98
CA SER A 4 -33.78 8.35 4.98
C SER A 4 -33.28 8.52 6.41
N SER A 5 -31.99 8.34 6.67
CA SER A 5 -31.30 9.10 7.72
C SER A 5 -29.79 8.93 7.61
N MET A 6 -29.13 10.00 7.16
CA MET A 6 -27.68 10.19 7.16
C MET A 6 -27.17 10.30 8.60
N ALA A 7 -26.28 9.39 9.03
CA ALA A 7 -25.49 9.57 10.24
C ALA A 7 -24.06 9.99 9.86
N ARG A 8 -23.75 11.24 10.20
CA ARG A 8 -22.42 11.84 10.19
C ARG A 8 -21.52 11.11 11.19
N PHE A 9 -20.32 10.69 10.79
CA PHE A 9 -19.22 10.40 11.71
C PHE A 9 -17.92 10.96 11.14
N ALA A 10 -17.31 11.87 11.90
CA ALA A 10 -16.04 12.51 11.62
C ALA A 10 -14.90 11.80 12.37
N CYS A 11 -13.71 11.79 11.73
CA CYS A 11 -12.36 11.57 12.25
C CYS A 11 -12.08 10.31 13.11
N ILE A 12 -11.23 9.40 12.59
CA ILE A 12 -10.04 8.86 13.27
C ILE A 12 -9.06 8.42 12.17
N THR A 13 -7.83 8.89 12.25
CA THR A 13 -6.68 8.49 11.43
C THR A 13 -6.43 6.99 11.54
N LEU A 14 -6.47 6.26 10.42
CA LEU A 14 -5.96 4.90 10.35
C LEU A 14 -5.25 4.68 9.02
N ALA A 15 -4.02 4.20 9.10
CA ALA A 15 -3.28 3.64 7.99
C ALA A 15 -4.17 2.61 7.28
N ALA A 16 -4.28 2.74 5.96
CA ALA A 16 -5.06 1.84 5.13
C ALA A 16 -4.43 0.44 5.12
N ILE A 17 -4.86 -0.41 6.06
CA ILE A 17 -4.97 -1.85 5.83
C ILE A 17 -6.37 -2.04 5.26
N ILE A 18 -6.44 -2.47 4.01
CA ILE A 18 -7.69 -2.82 3.33
C ILE A 18 -8.32 -3.99 4.10
N ILE A 19 -9.33 -3.71 4.92
CA ILE A 19 -10.27 -4.72 5.42
C ILE A 19 -11.62 -4.36 4.84
N GLY A 20 -12.09 -5.22 3.92
CA GLY A 20 -13.32 -5.05 3.18
C GLY A 20 -14.52 -4.87 4.11
N CYS A 21 -15.34 -3.86 3.81
CA CYS A 21 -16.69 -3.75 4.33
C CYS A 21 -17.59 -4.63 3.45
N GLY A 22 -18.04 -5.77 3.97
CA GLY A 22 -19.03 -6.62 3.33
C GLY A 22 -20.11 -6.97 4.34
N LYS A 23 -21.35 -6.55 4.07
CA LYS A 23 -22.54 -7.01 4.80
C LYS A 23 -22.59 -8.54 4.73
N VAL A 24 -22.75 -9.20 5.87
CA VAL A 24 -22.99 -10.66 5.92
C VAL A 24 -24.50 -10.87 5.95
N GLU A 25 -25.07 -11.35 4.86
CA GLU A 25 -26.31 -12.11 4.89
C GLU A 25 -25.96 -13.56 4.55
N GLU A 26 -26.14 -14.44 5.54
CA GLU A 26 -25.78 -15.85 5.46
C GLU A 26 -26.79 -16.63 4.61
N SER A 27 -26.29 -17.34 3.60
CA SER A 27 -26.94 -18.53 3.04
C SER A 27 -26.02 -19.73 3.27
N PRO A 28 -26.47 -20.83 3.90
CA PRO A 28 -25.57 -21.88 4.36
C PRO A 28 -25.31 -22.88 3.22
N THR A 29 -24.09 -22.91 2.71
CA THR A 29 -23.39 -24.14 2.29
C THR A 29 -21.95 -23.78 1.89
N GLY A 30 -20.99 -24.22 2.69
CA GLY A 30 -19.55 -24.28 2.42
C GLY A 30 -18.94 -23.18 1.53
N SER A 31 -18.52 -22.07 2.13
CA SER A 31 -17.63 -21.12 1.45
C SER A 31 -16.37 -20.90 2.29
N SER A 32 -15.23 -21.24 1.73
CA SER A 32 -13.94 -20.76 2.23
C SER A 32 -13.99 -19.23 2.19
N SER A 33 -13.94 -18.58 3.36
CA SER A 33 -13.85 -17.12 3.43
C SER A 33 -12.69 -16.64 2.55
N PRO A 34 -12.89 -15.70 1.61
CA PRO A 34 -11.87 -15.29 0.65
C PRO A 34 -10.76 -14.42 1.27
N THR A 35 -10.52 -14.53 2.58
CA THR A 35 -9.63 -13.67 3.34
C THR A 35 -8.50 -14.50 3.95
N SER A 36 -7.74 -15.17 3.09
CA SER A 36 -6.44 -15.72 3.48
C SER A 36 -5.33 -14.79 2.99
N PHE A 37 -4.39 -14.48 3.88
CA PHE A 37 -3.15 -13.83 3.46
C PHE A 37 -2.28 -14.86 2.74
N GLY A 38 -1.82 -14.51 1.55
CA GLY A 38 -0.84 -15.31 0.79
C GLY A 38 0.55 -14.69 0.88
N GLU A 39 1.57 -15.52 0.91
CA GLU A 39 2.94 -15.04 0.74
C GLU A 39 3.13 -14.42 -0.65
N THR A 40 3.85 -13.32 -0.71
CA THR A 40 4.26 -12.68 -1.95
C THR A 40 5.78 -12.77 -2.09
N GLY A 41 6.30 -12.36 -3.24
CA GLY A 41 7.73 -12.24 -3.48
C GLY A 41 8.40 -11.30 -2.48
N LYS A 42 9.69 -11.49 -2.26
CA LYS A 42 10.47 -10.63 -1.37
C LYS A 42 10.84 -9.32 -2.08
N LEU A 43 10.89 -8.23 -1.32
CA LEU A 43 11.53 -7.00 -1.76
C LEU A 43 13.00 -7.27 -2.13
N ASN A 44 13.48 -6.59 -3.15
CA ASN A 44 14.88 -6.69 -3.57
C ASN A 44 15.81 -6.02 -2.55
N LEU A 45 15.33 -4.95 -1.91
CA LEU A 45 16.08 -4.25 -0.86
C LEU A 45 15.22 -4.13 0.41
N PRO A 46 15.76 -4.52 1.59
CA PRO A 46 15.07 -4.31 2.84
C PRO A 46 14.90 -2.81 3.09
N ARG A 47 13.70 -2.41 3.49
CA ARG A 47 13.35 -0.99 3.66
C ARG A 47 12.35 -0.79 4.79
N ARG A 48 12.55 0.24 5.60
CA ARG A 48 11.59 0.76 6.60
C ARG A 48 11.27 2.23 6.30
N GLY A 49 10.09 2.71 6.72
CA GLY A 49 9.69 4.11 6.50
C GLY A 49 9.52 4.45 5.02
N HIS A 50 9.21 3.44 4.20
CA HIS A 50 8.90 3.62 2.78
C HIS A 50 7.42 3.95 2.61
N THR A 51 7.06 4.47 1.44
CA THR A 51 5.66 4.65 1.04
C THR A 51 5.26 3.55 0.06
N ALA A 52 3.97 3.19 0.06
CA ALA A 52 3.38 2.26 -0.89
C ALA A 52 2.12 2.90 -1.50
N THR A 53 2.10 3.05 -2.83
CA THR A 53 1.02 3.72 -3.56
C THR A 53 0.44 2.78 -4.61
N LEU A 54 -0.86 2.50 -4.52
CA LEU A 54 -1.58 1.78 -5.56
C LEU A 54 -1.71 2.67 -6.80
N LEU A 55 -1.26 2.19 -7.94
CA LEU A 55 -1.33 2.86 -9.23
C LEU A 55 -2.63 2.49 -9.97
N PHE A 56 -3.00 3.27 -10.99
CA PHE A 56 -4.21 3.03 -11.77
C PHE A 56 -4.22 1.71 -12.55
N ASP A 57 -3.04 1.13 -12.82
CA ASP A 57 -2.89 -0.16 -13.49
C ASP A 57 -2.97 -1.36 -12.52
N GLY A 58 -3.23 -1.10 -11.23
CA GLY A 58 -3.32 -2.12 -10.18
C GLY A 58 -1.97 -2.54 -9.59
N ASN A 59 -0.85 -2.01 -10.09
CA ASN A 59 0.45 -2.24 -9.49
C ASN A 59 0.66 -1.35 -8.25
N VAL A 60 1.60 -1.70 -7.38
CA VAL A 60 1.91 -0.89 -6.19
C VAL A 60 3.34 -0.36 -6.31
N LEU A 61 3.50 0.95 -6.33
CA LEU A 61 4.81 1.61 -6.25
C LEU A 61 5.25 1.68 -4.78
N VAL A 62 6.40 1.12 -4.49
CA VAL A 62 7.08 1.19 -3.20
C VAL A 62 8.30 2.08 -3.35
N ALA A 63 8.32 3.22 -2.67
CA ALA A 63 9.35 4.25 -2.87
C ALA A 63 10.11 4.61 -1.60
N GLY A 64 11.43 4.76 -1.74
CA GLY A 64 12.32 5.21 -0.67
C GLY A 64 12.37 4.27 0.55
N GLY A 65 12.62 4.86 1.72
CA GLY A 65 12.83 4.20 3.00
C GLY A 65 14.28 4.26 3.44
N SER A 66 14.64 3.43 4.43
CA SER A 66 16.02 3.27 4.90
C SER A 66 16.43 1.81 5.08
N GLN A 67 17.73 1.55 4.85
CA GLN A 67 18.36 0.22 4.84
C GLN A 67 19.00 -0.13 6.20
N GLY A 68 18.24 -0.18 7.29
CA GLY A 68 18.81 -0.65 8.56
C GLY A 68 18.03 -0.28 9.80
N SER A 69 18.50 -0.81 10.94
CA SER A 69 17.86 -0.62 12.24
C SER A 69 18.21 0.73 12.89
N THR A 70 19.35 1.32 12.53
CA THR A 70 19.80 2.60 13.06
C THR A 70 19.24 3.71 12.16
N GLY A 71 18.20 4.41 12.62
CA GLY A 71 17.48 5.45 11.88
C GLY A 71 18.28 6.73 11.60
N GLY A 72 19.57 6.62 11.31
CA GLY A 72 20.42 7.73 10.90
C GLY A 72 20.10 8.20 9.48
N PRO A 73 20.35 9.49 9.18
CA PRO A 73 20.05 10.09 7.87
C PRO A 73 20.82 9.45 6.70
N ASP A 74 21.98 8.85 6.97
CA ASP A 74 22.88 8.30 5.93
C ASP A 74 22.43 6.94 5.38
N ASN A 75 21.31 6.41 5.88
CA ASN A 75 20.80 5.11 5.49
C ASN A 75 19.56 5.18 4.60
N ARG A 76 19.22 6.37 4.10
CA ARG A 76 18.07 6.56 3.22
C ARG A 76 18.37 6.02 1.84
N ILE A 77 17.45 5.23 1.30
CA ILE A 77 17.59 4.68 -0.05
C ILE A 77 16.75 5.50 -1.03
N ALA A 78 17.32 5.73 -2.21
CA ALA A 78 16.64 6.37 -3.32
C ALA A 78 15.91 5.37 -4.23
N THR A 79 16.08 4.06 -4.02
CA THR A 79 15.51 3.04 -4.91
C THR A 79 14.00 2.90 -4.73
N SER A 80 13.27 2.71 -5.83
CA SER A 80 11.87 2.31 -5.81
C SER A 80 11.67 0.94 -6.45
N GLU A 81 10.62 0.25 -6.03
CA GLU A 81 10.21 -1.07 -6.54
C GLU A 81 8.72 -1.04 -6.88
N ILE A 82 8.31 -1.81 -7.87
CA ILE A 82 6.90 -2.04 -8.22
C ILE A 82 6.54 -3.47 -7.85
N TYR A 83 5.51 -3.62 -7.03
CA TYR A 83 4.83 -4.90 -6.83
C TYR A 83 3.81 -5.13 -7.94
N VAL A 84 3.89 -6.29 -8.58
CA VAL A 84 2.99 -6.72 -9.65
C VAL A 84 2.10 -7.85 -9.11
N PRO A 85 0.85 -7.59 -8.70
CA PRO A 85 -0.02 -8.57 -8.07
C PRO A 85 -0.25 -9.83 -8.92
N ALA A 86 -0.34 -9.67 -10.25
CA ALA A 86 -0.55 -10.78 -11.18
C ALA A 86 0.55 -11.86 -11.12
N THR A 87 1.75 -11.50 -10.69
CA THR A 87 2.88 -12.44 -10.55
C THR A 87 3.31 -12.62 -9.10
N GLY A 88 2.75 -11.83 -8.19
CA GLY A 88 3.19 -11.76 -6.80
C GLY A 88 4.65 -11.33 -6.65
N ARG A 89 5.25 -10.61 -7.60
CA ARG A 89 6.70 -10.28 -7.57
C ARG A 89 6.96 -8.78 -7.51
N PHE A 90 8.10 -8.44 -6.92
CA PHE A 90 8.67 -7.10 -6.92
C PHE A 90 9.68 -6.93 -8.06
N ARG A 91 9.64 -5.78 -8.71
CA ARG A 91 10.58 -5.38 -9.75
C ARG A 91 11.18 -4.02 -9.41
N VAL A 92 12.49 -3.89 -9.48
CA VAL A 92 13.16 -2.58 -9.34
C VAL A 92 12.69 -1.66 -10.46
N THR A 93 12.42 -0.40 -10.12
CA THR A 93 12.01 0.65 -11.06
C THR A 93 12.91 1.89 -10.89
N GLY A 94 12.45 3.04 -11.38
CA GLY A 94 13.12 4.34 -11.21
C GLY A 94 13.52 4.64 -9.76
N SER A 95 14.38 5.63 -9.60
CA SER A 95 14.89 6.06 -8.29
C SER A 95 14.55 7.51 -8.02
N LEU A 96 14.41 7.86 -6.74
CA LEU A 96 14.32 9.24 -6.28
C LEU A 96 15.66 9.96 -6.57
N PRO A 97 15.65 11.29 -6.76
CA PRO A 97 16.87 12.07 -6.87
C PRO A 97 17.73 12.02 -5.59
N GLU A 98 17.08 11.90 -4.44
CA GLU A 98 17.71 11.79 -3.12
C GLU A 98 16.96 10.75 -2.29
N GLY A 99 17.67 10.03 -1.41
CA GLY A 99 17.04 9.06 -0.52
C GLY A 99 16.09 9.73 0.48
N ARG A 100 14.88 9.19 0.63
CA ARG A 100 13.85 9.74 1.54
C ARG A 100 13.23 8.63 2.38
N SER A 101 13.12 8.82 3.69
CA SER A 101 12.39 7.95 4.61
C SER A 101 11.30 8.74 5.33
N ASP A 102 10.29 8.04 5.83
CA ASP A 102 9.19 8.62 6.64
C ASP A 102 8.46 9.77 5.92
N HIS A 103 8.45 9.73 4.59
CA HIS A 103 7.77 10.68 3.73
C HIS A 103 6.34 10.24 3.43
N VAL A 104 5.56 11.13 2.82
CA VAL A 104 4.20 10.84 2.35
C VAL A 104 4.21 10.75 0.83
N ALA A 105 3.42 9.83 0.28
CA ALA A 105 3.23 9.70 -1.15
C ALA A 105 1.78 9.98 -1.53
N ALA A 106 1.56 10.67 -2.64
CA ALA A 106 0.23 10.91 -3.19
C ALA A 106 0.19 10.56 -4.68
N LEU A 107 -0.77 9.73 -5.08
CA LEU A 107 -1.08 9.50 -6.49
C LEU A 107 -1.82 10.73 -7.05
N LEU A 108 -1.29 11.30 -8.12
CA LEU A 108 -1.90 12.39 -8.85
C LEU A 108 -2.84 11.85 -9.94
N GLN A 109 -3.79 12.68 -10.37
CA GLN A 109 -4.76 12.30 -11.41
C GLN A 109 -4.11 11.99 -12.78
N ASP A 110 -2.91 12.53 -13.02
CA ASP A 110 -2.13 12.27 -14.24
C ASP A 110 -1.31 10.96 -14.17
N GLY A 111 -1.43 10.20 -13.09
CA GLY A 111 -0.74 8.92 -12.89
C GLY A 111 0.66 9.04 -12.29
N ARG A 112 1.16 10.26 -12.04
CA ARG A 112 2.43 10.46 -11.33
C ARG A 112 2.24 10.29 -9.83
N VAL A 113 3.30 9.90 -9.15
CA VAL A 113 3.33 9.84 -7.68
C VAL A 113 4.20 10.99 -7.17
N LEU A 114 3.59 11.85 -6.36
CA LEU A 114 4.29 12.88 -5.60
C LEU A 114 4.88 12.25 -4.35
N LEU A 115 6.19 12.39 -4.17
CA LEU A 115 6.95 11.88 -3.03
C LEU A 115 7.50 13.04 -2.21
#